data_AF-A0AAW6F6A8-F1
#
_entry.id   AF-A0AAW6F6A8-F1
#
_cell.length_a   1.000
_cell.length_b   1.000
_cell.length_c   1.000
_cell.angle_alpha   90.00
_cell.angle_beta   90.00
_cell.angle_gamma   90.00
#
_symmetry.space_group_name_H-M   'P 1'
#
loop_
_entity.id
_entity.type
_entity.pdbx_description
1 polymer ?
#
loop_
_entity_poly.entity_id
_entity_poly.type
_entity_poly.pdbx_seq_one_letter_code
_entity_poly.pdbx_strand_id
1 'polypeptide(L)' 'DTRTYAQRCTLMDLLRQLRRDYPEARILGHYQLSPYIKKACPCFDARKEYETL' A
#
# COMPACT_ATOMS: atom_id res chain seq x y z
N ASP A 1 12.71 4.76 -0.50
CA ASP A 1 11.43 5.24 -1.07
C ASP A 1 11.74 6.46 -1.92
N THR A 2 11.36 6.43 -3.21
CA THR A 2 11.65 7.49 -4.19
C THR A 2 10.38 8.16 -4.72
N ARG A 3 9.21 7.85 -4.13
CA ARG A 3 7.94 8.44 -4.56
C ARG A 3 7.94 9.95 -4.30
N THR A 4 7.48 10.73 -5.27
CA THR A 4 7.28 12.17 -5.11
C THR A 4 6.14 12.45 -4.13
N TYR A 5 6.10 13.65 -3.57
CA TYR A 5 5.00 14.09 -2.72
C TYR A 5 3.63 13.91 -3.40
N ALA A 6 3.51 14.34 -4.66
CA ALA A 6 2.30 14.18 -5.45
C ALA A 6 1.89 12.71 -5.60
N GLN A 7 2.84 11.81 -5.87
CA GLN A 7 2.56 10.37 -5.95
C GLN A 7 2.05 9.80 -4.64
N ARG A 8 2.63 10.20 -3.50
CA ARG A 8 2.17 9.76 -2.17
C ARG A 8 0.77 10.27 -1.86
N CYS A 9 0.46 11.52 -2.18
CA CYS A 9 -0.87 12.11 -2.02
C CYS A 9 -1.91 11.36 -2.86
N THR A 10 -1.68 11.21 -4.16
CA THR A 10 -2.62 10.51 -5.06
C THR A 10 -2.86 9.07 -4.61
N LEU A 11 -1.81 8.36 -4.18
CA LEU A 11 -1.95 7.01 -3.65
C LEU A 11 -2.77 6.98 -2.36
N MET A 12 -2.54 7.92 -1.44
CA MET A 12 -3.30 8.03 -0.19
C MET A 12 -4.80 8.25 -0.44
N ASP A 13 -5.15 9.14 -1.37
CA ASP A 13 -6.54 9.45 -1.70
C ASP A 13 -7.26 8.24 -2.32
N LEU A 14 -6.58 7.54 -3.24
CA LEU A 14 -7.10 6.30 -3.81
C LEU A 14 -7.32 5.23 -2.73
N LEU A 15 -6.35 5.01 -1.85
CA LEU A 15 -6.45 4.00 -0.79
C LEU A 15 -7.58 4.30 0.19
N ARG A 16 -7.79 5.57 0.56
CA ARG A 16 -8.93 6.00 1.39
C ARG A 16 -10.27 5.75 0.72
N GLN A 17 -10.37 6.00 -0.58
CA GLN A 17 -11.58 5.69 -1.32
C GLN A 17 -11.84 4.18 -1.31
N LEU A 18 -10.85 3.37 -1.66
CA LEU A 18 -10.98 1.92 -1.67
C LEU A 18 -11.32 1.34 -0.29
N ARG A 19 -10.81 1.92 0.81
CA ARG A 19 -11.20 1.52 2.16
C ARG A 19 -12.65 1.82 2.50
N ARG A 20 -13.19 2.93 2.02
CA ARG A 20 -14.62 3.24 2.19
C ARG A 20 -15.49 2.27 1.39
N ASP A 21 -15.08 1.96 0.17
CA ASP A 21 -15.83 1.06 -0.72
C ASP A 21 -15.69 -0.42 -0.27
N TYR A 22 -14.55 -0.79 0.34
CA TYR A 22 -14.22 -2.14 0.79
C TYR A 22 -13.59 -2.13 2.20
N PRO A 23 -14.38 -1.99 3.28
CA PRO A 23 -13.86 -1.83 4.64
C PRO A 23 -12.96 -2.98 5.12
N GLU A 24 -13.29 -4.21 4.73
CA GLU A 24 -12.54 -5.42 5.11
C GLU A 24 -11.27 -5.67 4.27
N ALA A 25 -11.05 -4.87 3.21
CA ALA A 25 -9.90 -5.05 2.34
C ALA A 25 -8.60 -4.67 3.05
N ARG A 26 -7.56 -5.49 2.86
CA ARG A 26 -6.23 -5.23 3.45
C ARG A 26 -5.31 -4.58 2.44
N ILE A 27 -4.65 -3.50 2.84
CA ILE A 27 -3.60 -2.86 2.02
C ILE A 27 -2.28 -3.57 2.28
N LEU A 28 -1.73 -4.18 1.24
CA LEU A 28 -0.50 -4.97 1.30
C LEU A 28 0.42 -4.61 0.13
N GLY A 29 1.72 -4.66 0.37
CA GLY A 29 2.74 -4.61 -0.66
C GLY A 29 2.82 -5.94 -1.40
N HIS A 30 3.29 -5.93 -2.65
CA HIS A 30 3.35 -7.13 -3.48
C HIS A 30 4.17 -8.26 -2.84
N TYR A 31 5.34 -7.96 -2.25
CA TYR A 31 6.15 -8.95 -1.53
C TYR A 31 5.46 -9.53 -0.29
N GLN A 32 4.45 -8.85 0.24
CA GLN A 32 3.73 -9.24 1.46
C GLN A 32 2.59 -10.23 1.19
N LEU A 33 2.26 -10.49 -0.09
CA LEU A 33 1.18 -11.40 -0.48
C LEU A 33 1.56 -12.88 -0.33
N SER A 34 2.84 -13.22 -0.45
CA SER A 34 3.30 -14.61 -0.39
C SER A 34 4.81 -14.71 -0.11
N PRO A 35 5.26 -15.70 0.68
CA PRO A 35 6.69 -15.94 0.94
C PRO A 35 7.49 -16.34 -0.31
N TYR A 36 6.82 -16.73 -1.39
CA TYR A 36 7.43 -17.07 -2.67
C TYR A 36 7.77 -15.84 -3.53
N ILE A 37 7.24 -14.66 -3.18
CA ILE A 37 7.54 -13.41 -3.90
C ILE A 37 8.83 -12.84 -3.33
N LYS A 38 9.94 -13.05 -4.05
CA LYS A 38 11.28 -12.59 -3.64
C LYS A 38 11.59 -11.15 -4.06
N LYS A 39 10.76 -10.54 -4.92
CA LYS A 39 10.92 -9.14 -5.33
C LYS A 39 10.60 -8.23 -4.16
N ALA A 40 11.39 -7.16 -3.98
CA ALA A 40 11.18 -6.20 -2.91
C ALA A 40 9.97 -5.27 -3.13
N CYS A 41 9.31 -5.31 -4.29
CA CYS A 41 8.19 -4.43 -4.64
C CYS A 41 7.09 -4.42 -3.57
N PRO A 42 6.65 -3.26 -3.06
CA PRO A 42 6.86 -1.90 -3.60
C PRO A 42 8.09 -1.15 -3.07
N CYS A 43 9.07 -1.86 -2.53
CA CYS A 43 10.33 -1.34 -1.98
C CYS A 43 10.15 -0.50 -0.69
N PHE A 44 9.00 -0.64 -0.03
CA PHE A 44 8.70 -0.15 1.31
C PHE A 44 7.64 -1.04 1.98
N ASP A 45 7.47 -0.93 3.29
CA ASP A 45 6.47 -1.68 4.03
C ASP A 45 5.09 -1.01 3.93
N ALA A 46 4.30 -1.41 2.93
CA ALA A 46 2.98 -0.83 2.69
C ALA A 46 1.97 -1.18 3.80
N ARG A 47 2.07 -2.37 4.41
CA ARG A 47 1.23 -2.74 5.55
C ARG A 47 1.44 -1.78 6.72
N LYS A 48 2.70 -1.48 7.05
CA LYS A 48 3.04 -0.54 8.14
C LYS A 48 2.66 0.89 7.79
N GLU A 49 2.94 1.34 6.56
CA GLU A 49 2.65 2.74 6.17
C GLU A 49 1.16 3.07 6.18
N TYR A 50 0.31 2.09 5.87
CA TYR A 50 -1.15 2.27 5.71
C TYR A 50 -1.98 1.57 6.79
N GLU A 51 -1.38 1.20 7.92
CA GLU A 51 -2.07 0.51 9.02
C GLU A 51 -3.24 1.33 9.60
N THR A 52 -3.12 2.66 9.58
CA THR A 52 -4.12 3.60 10.12
C THR A 52 -5.13 4.09 9.08
N LEU A 53 -5.09 3.55 7.86
CA LEU A 53 -6.11 3.76 6.82
C LEU A 53 -7.19 2.68 6.85
#